data_AF-A0A926QNU3-F1
#
_entry.id   AF-A0A926QNU3-F1
#
_cell.length_a   1.000
_cell.length_b   1.000
_cell.length_c   1.000
_cell.angle_alpha   90.00
_cell.angle_beta   90.00
_cell.angle_gamma   90.00
#
_symmetry.space_group_name_H-M   'P 1'
#
loop_
_entity.id
_entity.type
_entity.pdbx_description
1 polymer ?
#
loop_
_entity_poly.entity_id
_entity_poly.type
_entity_poly.pdbx_seq_one_letter_code
_entity_poly.pdbx_strand_id
1 'polypeptide(L)'
;MILRRISKDLLIESPYEEWNAFIDLIAMEEYEDLNQIQRIAHLCFWYDSEVQNGGHIQYFENKGTEKVNETINALKSLGASKQADILGEAYRQYSLKIRKTINTVLGFVMASREGEYERFDNQYYDCEPNVTELLEKYFVANKEHFVELV
;
A
#
# COMPACT_ATOMS: atom_id res chain seq x y z
N MET A 1 3.35 -15.45 13.88
CA MET A 1 2.30 -14.80 13.08
C MET A 1 1.49 -13.95 14.02
N ILE A 2 1.40 -12.66 13.75
CA ILE A 2 0.60 -11.71 14.54
C ILE A 2 -0.84 -11.79 14.06
N LEU A 3 -1.81 -11.74 14.96
CA LEU A 3 -3.24 -11.74 14.65
C LEU A 3 -3.95 -10.70 15.52
N ARG A 4 -4.99 -10.08 14.99
CA ARG A 4 -5.93 -9.28 15.80
C ARG A 4 -7.02 -10.16 16.36
N ARG A 5 -7.30 -10.02 17.65
CA ARG A 5 -8.35 -10.79 18.33
C ARG A 5 -9.63 -9.99 18.39
N ILE A 6 -10.73 -10.60 17.97
CA ILE A 6 -12.04 -9.96 17.92
C ILE A 6 -13.05 -10.87 18.60
N SER A 7 -13.85 -10.34 19.51
CA SER A 7 -14.91 -11.12 20.14
C SER A 7 -16.10 -11.32 19.19
N LYS A 8 -16.76 -12.48 19.30
CA LYS A 8 -17.96 -12.76 18.50
C LYS A 8 -19.09 -11.77 18.76
N ASP A 9 -19.27 -11.35 20.02
CA ASP A 9 -20.29 -10.38 20.40
C ASP A 9 -20.06 -9.03 19.73
N LEU A 10 -18.80 -8.58 19.65
CA LEU A 10 -18.44 -7.34 18.97
C LEU A 10 -18.78 -7.40 17.47
N LEU A 11 -18.60 -8.54 16.81
CA LEU A 11 -18.94 -8.67 15.39
C LEU A 11 -20.44 -8.72 15.11
N ILE A 12 -21.24 -9.17 16.08
CA ILE A 12 -22.70 -9.09 15.97
C ILE A 12 -23.14 -7.62 16.00
N GLU A 13 -22.53 -6.82 16.87
CA GLU A 13 -22.86 -5.40 17.02
C GLU A 13 -22.25 -4.54 15.89
N SER A 14 -21.04 -4.86 15.45
CA SER A 14 -20.24 -4.07 14.49
C SER A 14 -19.49 -4.98 13.49
N PRO A 15 -20.15 -5.39 12.39
CA PRO A 15 -19.56 -6.34 11.43
C PRO A 15 -18.28 -5.85 10.72
N TYR A 16 -18.04 -4.53 10.68
CA TYR A 16 -16.87 -3.92 10.05
C TYR A 16 -15.60 -4.01 10.90
N GLU A 17 -15.68 -4.48 12.16
CA GLU A 17 -14.51 -4.59 13.03
C GLU A 17 -13.47 -5.59 12.51
N GLU A 18 -13.89 -6.61 11.74
CA GLU A 18 -12.95 -7.49 11.04
C GLU A 18 -12.07 -6.72 10.04
N TRP A 19 -12.67 -5.80 9.29
CA TRP A 19 -11.93 -4.96 8.35
C TRP A 19 -11.03 -3.96 9.06
N ASN A 20 -11.54 -3.31 10.12
CA ASN A 20 -10.74 -2.40 10.94
C ASN A 20 -9.51 -3.09 11.54
N ALA A 21 -9.69 -4.32 12.05
CA ALA A 21 -8.60 -5.12 12.59
C ALA A 21 -7.57 -5.52 11.51
N PHE A 22 -8.04 -5.85 10.30
CA PHE A 22 -7.15 -6.09 9.16
C PHE A 22 -6.31 -4.84 8.82
N ILE A 23 -6.95 -3.68 8.69
CA ILE A 23 -6.27 -2.41 8.41
C ILE A 23 -5.28 -2.06 9.52
N ASP A 24 -5.68 -2.19 10.79
CA ASP A 24 -4.80 -1.93 11.92
C ASP A 24 -3.54 -2.80 11.89
N LEU A 25 -3.67 -4.10 11.60
CA LEU A 25 -2.52 -5.00 11.48
C LEU A 25 -1.57 -4.56 10.36
N ILE A 26 -2.08 -4.36 9.15
CA ILE A 26 -1.21 -4.06 8.00
C ILE A 26 -0.64 -2.64 8.04
N ALA A 27 -1.28 -1.71 8.77
CA ALA A 27 -0.81 -0.34 8.93
C ALA A 27 0.18 -0.17 10.09
N MET A 28 0.00 -0.90 11.20
CA MET A 28 0.73 -0.66 12.45
C MET A 28 1.89 -1.61 12.71
N GLU A 29 1.89 -2.80 12.10
CA GLU A 29 2.98 -3.77 12.30
C GLU A 29 4.20 -3.46 11.42
N GLU A 30 5.38 -3.74 11.96
CA GLU A 30 6.63 -3.66 11.22
C GLU A 30 6.73 -4.78 10.19
N TYR A 31 7.21 -4.45 8.99
CA TYR A 31 7.26 -5.38 7.86
C TYR A 31 7.99 -6.69 8.20
N GLU A 32 9.07 -6.61 8.99
CA GLU A 32 9.91 -7.73 9.37
C GLU A 32 9.18 -8.77 10.24
N ASP A 33 8.18 -8.35 11.02
CA ASP A 33 7.39 -9.20 11.92
C ASP A 33 6.20 -9.90 11.21
N LEU A 34 5.87 -9.42 10.01
CA LEU A 34 4.77 -9.96 9.21
C LEU A 34 5.13 -11.27 8.50
N ASN A 35 4.16 -12.16 8.36
CA ASN A 35 4.28 -13.33 7.49
C ASN A 35 4.13 -12.95 6.01
N GLN A 36 4.38 -13.88 5.08
CA GLN A 36 4.31 -13.61 3.64
C GLN A 36 2.94 -13.09 3.16
N ILE A 37 1.84 -13.65 3.65
CA ILE A 37 0.47 -13.25 3.29
C ILE A 37 0.18 -11.83 3.77
N GLN A 38 0.64 -11.49 4.97
CA GLN A 38 0.48 -10.17 5.58
C GLN A 38 1.35 -9.11 4.88
N ARG A 39 2.59 -9.46 4.51
CA ARG A 39 3.51 -8.57 3.79
C ARG A 39 2.94 -8.12 2.45
N ILE A 40 2.26 -9.01 1.72
CA ILE A 40 1.60 -8.66 0.46
C ILE A 40 0.58 -7.53 0.70
N ALA A 41 -0.30 -7.70 1.69
CA ALA A 41 -1.31 -6.69 2.02
C ALA A 41 -0.68 -5.39 2.54
N HIS A 42 0.31 -5.48 3.42
CA HIS A 42 1.05 -4.32 3.97
C HIS A 42 1.72 -3.48 2.88
N LEU A 43 2.46 -4.10 1.95
CA LEU A 43 3.14 -3.38 0.88
C LEU A 43 2.15 -2.70 -0.06
N CYS A 44 1.04 -3.38 -0.40
CA CYS A 44 0.01 -2.81 -1.26
C CYS A 44 -0.73 -1.67 -0.58
N PHE A 45 -1.08 -1.82 0.71
CA PHE A 45 -1.73 -0.79 1.52
C PHE A 45 -0.89 0.47 1.61
N TRP A 46 0.40 0.35 1.91
CA TRP A 46 1.27 1.51 2.02
C TRP A 46 1.53 2.16 0.66
N TYR A 47 1.65 1.40 -0.42
CA TYR A 47 1.75 1.99 -1.75
C TYR A 47 0.50 2.81 -2.11
N ASP A 48 -0.70 2.25 -1.93
CA ASP A 48 -1.96 2.96 -2.14
C ASP A 48 -2.05 4.20 -1.25
N SER A 49 -1.80 4.07 0.05
CA SER A 49 -1.86 5.18 1.01
C SER A 49 -0.94 6.35 0.64
N GLU A 50 0.28 6.09 0.18
CA GLU A 50 1.21 7.16 -0.21
C GLU A 50 0.80 7.82 -1.54
N VAL A 51 0.39 7.03 -2.54
CA VAL A 51 -0.03 7.56 -3.85
C VAL A 51 -1.32 8.36 -3.74
N GLN A 52 -2.29 7.92 -2.94
CA GLN A 52 -3.54 8.65 -2.69
C GLN A 52 -3.30 9.98 -1.96
N ASN A 53 -2.26 10.06 -1.13
CA ASN A 53 -1.99 11.24 -0.31
C ASN A 53 -1.10 12.27 -1.03
N GLY A 54 -0.04 11.84 -1.73
CA GLY A 54 0.91 12.75 -2.37
C GLY A 54 1.53 12.22 -3.68
N GLY A 55 0.91 11.23 -4.30
CA GLY A 55 1.37 10.64 -5.56
C GLY A 55 2.61 9.75 -5.39
N HIS A 56 3.13 9.26 -6.51
CA HIS A 56 4.30 8.38 -6.55
C HIS A 56 5.54 9.03 -5.96
N ILE A 57 5.67 10.37 -6.05
CA ILE A 57 6.79 11.07 -5.43
C ILE A 57 6.77 10.91 -3.91
N GLN A 58 5.58 10.97 -3.27
CA GLN A 58 5.46 10.74 -1.84
C GLN A 58 5.84 9.31 -1.47
N TYR A 59 5.41 8.33 -2.26
CA TYR A 59 5.79 6.94 -2.04
C TYR A 59 7.31 6.75 -2.03
N PHE A 60 8.03 7.30 -3.02
CA PHE A 60 9.49 7.17 -3.06
C PHE A 60 10.21 7.94 -1.96
N GLU A 61 9.76 9.14 -1.60
CA GLU A 61 10.39 9.93 -0.52
C GLU A 61 10.15 9.30 0.86
N ASN A 62 8.94 8.77 1.12
CA ASN A 62 8.59 8.21 2.43
C ASN A 62 9.02 6.76 2.61
N LYS A 63 8.94 5.92 1.57
CA LYS A 63 9.23 4.48 1.65
C LYS A 63 10.59 4.11 1.06
N GLY A 64 11.26 5.04 0.37
CA GLY A 64 12.50 4.77 -0.34
C GLY A 64 12.31 3.80 -1.51
N THR A 65 13.42 3.23 -1.98
CA THR A 65 13.42 2.35 -3.17
C THR A 65 13.72 0.89 -2.88
N GLU A 66 14.10 0.54 -1.64
CA GLU A 66 14.62 -0.79 -1.29
C GLU A 66 13.62 -1.91 -1.55
N LYS A 67 12.33 -1.67 -1.26
CA LYS A 67 11.25 -2.66 -1.35
C LYS A 67 10.36 -2.47 -2.59
N VAL A 68 10.74 -1.65 -3.56
CA VAL A 68 9.88 -1.34 -4.72
C VAL A 68 9.61 -2.57 -5.58
N ASN A 69 10.64 -3.36 -5.89
CA ASN A 69 10.46 -4.60 -6.66
C ASN A 69 9.57 -5.60 -5.92
N GLU A 70 9.67 -5.65 -4.59
CA GLU A 70 8.80 -6.51 -3.79
C GLU A 70 7.35 -6.00 -3.79
N THR A 71 7.16 -4.68 -3.70
CA THR A 71 5.84 -4.04 -3.80
C THR A 71 5.19 -4.32 -5.16
N ILE A 72 5.94 -4.26 -6.26
CA ILE A 72 5.46 -4.64 -7.60
C ILE A 72 4.99 -6.10 -7.62
N ASN A 73 5.72 -7.01 -6.99
CA ASN A 73 5.33 -8.43 -6.92
C ASN A 73 4.13 -8.65 -5.98
N ALA A 74 4.03 -7.89 -4.90
CA ALA A 74 2.89 -7.91 -3.99
C ALA A 74 1.60 -7.45 -4.73
N LEU A 75 1.67 -6.35 -5.48
CA LEU A 75 0.55 -5.86 -6.29
C LEU A 75 0.10 -6.91 -7.32
N LYS A 76 1.04 -7.59 -7.98
CA LYS A 76 0.71 -8.71 -8.88
C LYS A 76 0.03 -9.86 -8.15
N SER A 77 0.52 -10.24 -6.98
CA SER A 77 -0.08 -11.28 -6.13
C SER A 77 -1.48 -10.91 -5.65
N LEU A 78 -1.73 -9.62 -5.40
CA LEU A 78 -3.04 -9.07 -5.04
C LEU A 78 -4.01 -9.04 -6.24
N GLY A 79 -3.51 -9.14 -7.48
CA GLY A 79 -4.29 -8.98 -8.71
C GLY A 79 -4.30 -7.55 -9.27
N ALA A 80 -3.57 -6.62 -8.65
CA ALA A 80 -3.41 -5.22 -9.05
C ALA A 80 -2.37 -5.04 -10.17
N SER A 81 -2.50 -5.79 -11.27
CA SER A 81 -1.45 -5.82 -12.32
C SER A 81 -1.21 -4.47 -12.99
N LYS A 82 -2.25 -3.66 -13.22
CA LYS A 82 -2.10 -2.32 -13.82
C LYS A 82 -1.29 -1.39 -12.92
N GLN A 83 -1.63 -1.37 -11.62
CA GLN A 83 -0.93 -0.60 -10.60
C GLN A 83 0.53 -1.06 -10.48
N ALA A 84 0.79 -2.38 -10.57
CA ALA A 84 2.15 -2.92 -10.58
C ALA A 84 2.98 -2.43 -11.77
N ASP A 85 2.38 -2.34 -12.96
CA ASP A 85 3.04 -1.84 -14.16
C ASP A 85 3.33 -0.33 -14.03
N ILE A 86 2.36 0.45 -13.53
CA ILE A 86 2.53 1.90 -13.28
C ILE A 86 3.68 2.15 -12.30
N LEU A 87 3.70 1.45 -11.15
CA LEU A 87 4.80 1.57 -10.18
C LEU A 87 6.15 1.19 -10.81
N GLY A 88 6.18 0.14 -11.64
CA GLY A 88 7.39 -0.27 -12.37
C GLY A 88 7.90 0.81 -13.31
N GLU A 89 7.03 1.48 -14.05
CA GLU A 89 7.40 2.59 -14.94
C GLU A 89 7.85 3.82 -14.16
N ALA A 90 7.12 4.20 -13.11
CA ALA A 90 7.46 5.32 -12.24
C ALA A 90 8.84 5.08 -11.59
N TYR A 91 9.10 3.87 -11.10
CA TYR A 91 10.38 3.51 -10.50
C TYR A 91 11.54 3.54 -11.50
N ARG A 92 11.31 3.08 -12.73
CA ARG A 92 12.29 3.21 -13.82
C ARG A 92 12.63 4.68 -14.08
N GLN A 93 11.63 5.58 -14.08
CA GLN A 93 11.89 7.01 -14.22
C GLN A 93 12.63 7.59 -13.00
N TYR A 94 12.27 7.14 -11.79
CA TYR A 94 12.89 7.59 -10.56
C TYR A 94 14.38 7.25 -10.51
N SER A 95 14.73 6.00 -10.85
CA SER A 95 16.08 5.44 -10.78
C SER A 95 17.08 5.98 -11.82
N LEU A 96 16.61 6.62 -12.89
CA LEU A 96 17.49 7.22 -13.91
C LEU A 96 18.16 8.53 -13.49
N LYS A 97 17.77 9.11 -12.34
CA LYS A 97 18.27 10.41 -11.88
C LYS A 97 18.90 10.28 -10.50
N ILE A 98 20.01 10.96 -10.28
CA ILE A 98 20.51 11.22 -8.94
C ILE A 98 19.61 12.30 -8.33
N ARG A 99 18.93 11.95 -7.24
CA ARG A 99 17.98 12.83 -6.56
C ARG A 99 18.58 13.31 -5.24
N LYS A 100 18.27 14.54 -4.87
CA LYS A 100 18.52 15.06 -3.52
C LYS A 100 17.28 14.76 -2.69
N THR A 101 17.46 14.23 -1.49
CA THR A 101 16.37 13.99 -0.55
C THR A 101 15.62 15.28 -0.26
N ILE A 102 14.29 15.21 -0.26
CA ILE A 102 13.43 16.36 0.01
C ILE A 102 13.12 16.38 1.51
N ASN A 103 13.82 17.23 2.25
CA ASN A 103 13.75 17.23 3.72
C ASN A 103 12.78 18.28 4.30
N THR A 104 11.98 18.95 3.46
CA THR A 104 11.06 20.02 3.91
C THR A 104 9.74 19.94 3.18
N VAL A 105 8.65 20.29 3.88
CA VAL A 105 7.30 20.37 3.28
C VAL A 105 7.28 21.31 2.08
N LEU A 106 7.95 22.47 2.17
CA LEU A 106 8.00 23.42 1.05
C LEU A 106 8.74 22.82 -0.17
N GLY A 107 9.86 22.12 0.07
CA GLY A 107 10.58 21.42 -0.98
C GLY A 107 9.73 20.35 -1.65
N PHE A 108 8.94 19.62 -0.88
CA PHE A 108 8.00 18.62 -1.40
C PHE A 108 6.94 19.26 -2.28
N VAL A 109 6.27 20.32 -1.79
CA VAL A 109 5.26 21.06 -2.56
C VAL A 109 5.85 21.62 -3.86
N MET A 110 7.09 22.10 -3.84
CA MET A 110 7.77 22.57 -5.05
C MET A 110 8.00 21.42 -6.04
N ALA A 111 8.53 20.29 -5.59
CA ALA A 111 8.77 19.12 -6.45
C ALA A 111 7.47 18.53 -7.01
N SER A 112 6.41 18.41 -6.21
CA SER A 112 5.10 17.94 -6.68
C SER A 112 4.51 18.86 -7.75
N ARG A 113 4.71 20.17 -7.65
CA ARG A 113 4.26 21.15 -8.67
C ARG A 113 5.02 21.07 -9.99
N GLU A 114 6.21 20.47 -10.01
CA GLU A 114 6.93 20.21 -11.27
C GLU A 114 6.22 19.12 -12.11
N GLY A 115 5.31 18.35 -11.50
CA GLY A 115 4.46 17.39 -12.20
C GLY A 115 5.22 16.20 -12.78
N GLU A 116 6.44 15.91 -12.31
CA GLU A 116 7.29 14.85 -12.87
C GLU A 116 6.59 13.48 -12.91
N TYR A 117 5.71 13.21 -11.93
CA TYR A 117 4.99 11.94 -11.79
C TYR A 117 3.49 12.01 -12.08
N GLU A 118 2.97 13.19 -12.45
CA GLU A 118 1.53 13.42 -12.62
C GLU A 118 0.90 12.45 -13.62
N ARG A 119 1.64 12.04 -14.66
CA ARG A 119 1.18 11.01 -15.62
C ARG A 119 0.88 9.68 -14.91
N PHE A 120 1.77 9.22 -14.03
CA PHE A 120 1.61 7.95 -13.34
C PHE A 120 0.54 8.04 -12.25
N ASP A 121 0.47 9.17 -11.57
CA ASP A 121 -0.57 9.45 -10.57
C ASP A 121 -1.96 9.38 -11.22
N ASN A 122 -2.17 10.08 -12.33
CA ASN A 122 -3.43 10.04 -13.07
C ASN A 122 -3.77 8.63 -13.57
N GLN A 123 -2.80 7.91 -14.16
CA GLN A 123 -3.00 6.52 -14.59
C GLN A 123 -3.39 5.61 -13.42
N TYR A 124 -2.84 5.85 -12.24
CA TYR A 124 -3.16 5.10 -11.04
C TYR A 124 -4.59 5.39 -10.57
N TYR A 125 -5.00 6.66 -10.55
CA TYR A 125 -6.36 7.07 -10.17
C TYR A 125 -7.44 6.55 -11.13
N ASP A 126 -7.09 6.32 -12.41
CA ASP A 126 -7.98 5.70 -13.40
C ASP A 126 -8.05 4.16 -13.31
N CYS A 127 -7.33 3.52 -12.38
CA CYS A 127 -7.29 2.07 -12.30
C CYS A 127 -8.54 1.46 -11.63
N GLU A 128 -9.21 0.60 -12.39
CA GLU A 128 -10.29 -0.26 -11.90
C GLU A 128 -9.95 -1.76 -12.09
N PRO A 129 -10.16 -2.62 -11.07
CA PRO A 129 -10.53 -2.27 -9.68
C PRO A 129 -9.39 -1.55 -8.95
N ASN A 130 -9.73 -0.79 -7.91
CA ASN A 130 -8.74 -0.09 -7.10
C ASN A 130 -8.08 -1.02 -6.05
N VAL A 131 -7.00 -0.55 -5.41
CA VAL A 131 -6.23 -1.39 -4.47
C VAL A 131 -7.05 -1.73 -3.22
N THR A 132 -7.89 -0.82 -2.72
CA THR A 132 -8.76 -1.08 -1.56
C THR A 132 -9.73 -2.22 -1.82
N GLU A 133 -10.42 -2.22 -2.97
CA GLU A 133 -11.34 -3.30 -3.36
C GLU A 133 -10.64 -4.66 -3.50
N LEU A 134 -9.38 -4.64 -3.97
CA LEU A 134 -8.56 -5.84 -4.06
C LEU A 134 -8.08 -6.33 -2.69
N LEU A 135 -7.74 -5.41 -1.78
CA LEU A 135 -7.40 -5.73 -0.39
C LEU A 135 -8.60 -6.32 0.36
N GLU A 136 -9.82 -5.82 0.15
CA GLU A 136 -11.05 -6.41 0.72
C GLU A 136 -11.21 -7.87 0.28
N LYS A 137 -11.10 -8.15 -1.02
CA LYS A 137 -11.16 -9.52 -1.56
C LYS A 137 -10.05 -10.40 -1.00
N TYR A 138 -8.84 -9.87 -0.93
CA TYR A 138 -7.68 -10.58 -0.41
C TYR A 138 -7.82 -10.91 1.08
N PHE A 139 -8.34 -9.97 1.87
CA PHE A 139 -8.63 -10.19 3.29
C PHE A 139 -9.65 -11.30 3.48
N VAL A 140 -10.78 -11.26 2.75
CA VAL A 140 -11.82 -12.30 2.84
C VAL A 140 -11.27 -13.68 2.51
N ALA A 141 -10.38 -13.79 1.52
CA ALA A 141 -9.79 -15.06 1.09
C ALA A 141 -8.70 -15.61 2.03
N ASN A 142 -8.14 -14.78 2.92
CA ASN A 142 -6.99 -15.14 3.77
C ASN A 142 -7.22 -14.75 5.24
N LYS A 143 -8.47 -14.64 5.67
CA LYS A 143 -8.89 -14.01 6.93
C LYS A 143 -8.15 -14.58 8.15
N GLU A 144 -7.90 -15.89 8.15
CA GLU A 144 -7.19 -16.63 9.20
C GLU A 144 -5.74 -16.18 9.42
N HIS A 145 -5.16 -15.45 8.48
CA HIS A 145 -3.84 -14.86 8.59
C HIS A 145 -3.84 -13.47 9.23
N PHE A 146 -5.01 -12.89 9.51
CA PHE A 146 -5.11 -11.51 10.00
C PHE A 146 -5.89 -11.42 11.31
N VAL A 147 -6.97 -12.18 11.44
CA VAL A 147 -7.89 -12.10 12.58
C VAL A 147 -8.13 -13.47 13.22
N GLU A 148 -8.30 -13.47 14.54
CA GLU A 148 -8.68 -14.61 15.36
C GLU A 148 -9.97 -14.26 16.11
N LEU A 149 -11.01 -15.08 15.97
CA LEU A 149 -12.25 -14.91 16.72
C LEU A 149 -12.12 -15.57 18.09
N VAL A 150 -12.36 -14.79 19.14
CA VAL A 150 -12.26 -15.23 20.54
C VAL A 150 -13.58 -15.14 21.29
#